data_AF-A0A7Z7VK83-F1
#
_entry.id   AF-A0A7Z7VK83-F1
#
_cell.length_a   1.000
_cell.length_b   1.000
_cell.length_c   1.000
_cell.angle_alpha   90.00
_cell.angle_beta   90.00
_cell.angle_gamma   90.00
#
_symmetry.space_group_name_H-M   'P 1'
#
loop_
_entity.id
_entity.type
_entity.pdbx_description
1 polymer ?
#
loop_
_entity_poly.entity_id
_entity_poly.type
_entity_poly.pdbx_seq_one_letter_code
_entity_poly.pdbx_strand_id
1 'polypeptide(L)'
;MKQIKDVRPETLLPFDKGWIQPTGAEVRAMLAECDLTATAAAALVGVSDGRTVRKWASFDPAEAERAKELGKKTNMQRIPFAAWAILADRAGCGQIWKM
;
A
#
# COMPACT_ATOMS: atom_id res chain seq x y z
N MET A 1 14.33 -12.11 -3.11
CA MET A 1 13.50 -10.95 -2.71
C MET A 1 13.34 -11.02 -1.21
N LYS A 2 13.47 -9.90 -0.50
CA LYS A 2 13.21 -9.88 0.95
C LYS A 2 11.71 -10.06 1.19
N GLN A 3 11.34 -11.00 2.06
CA GLN A 3 9.97 -11.15 2.53
C GLN A 3 9.74 -10.18 3.70
N ILE A 4 8.64 -9.43 3.67
CA ILE A 4 8.22 -8.57 4.77
C ILE A 4 7.20 -9.33 5.61
N LYS A 5 7.32 -9.20 6.93
CA LYS A 5 6.36 -9.77 7.87
C LYS A 5 4.99 -9.12 7.66
N ASP A 6 3.93 -9.93 7.67
CA ASP A 6 2.54 -9.47 7.53
C ASP A 6 2.20 -8.78 6.17
N VAL A 7 3.03 -8.98 5.14
CA VAL A 7 2.77 -8.56 3.76
C VAL A 7 2.66 -9.78 2.86
N ARG A 8 1.54 -9.90 2.15
CA ARG A 8 1.30 -11.05 1.26
C ARG A 8 2.14 -10.97 -0.02
N PRO A 9 2.69 -12.10 -0.51
CA PRO A 9 3.58 -12.10 -1.69
C PRO A 9 2.87 -11.66 -2.98
N GLU A 10 1.56 -11.88 -3.11
CA GLU A 10 0.77 -11.49 -4.28
C GLU A 10 0.69 -9.96 -4.46
N THR A 11 0.91 -9.20 -3.38
CA THR A 11 1.02 -7.74 -3.44
C THR A 11 2.34 -7.27 -4.04
N LEU A 12 3.34 -8.15 -4.13
CA LEU A 12 4.68 -7.87 -4.65
C LEU A 12 4.90 -8.43 -6.06
N LEU A 13 3.82 -8.83 -6.73
CA LEU A 13 3.85 -9.24 -8.14
C LEU A 13 3.80 -8.01 -9.08
N PRO A 14 4.31 -8.16 -10.31
CA PRO A 14 4.06 -7.17 -11.36
C PRO A 14 2.58 -6.96 -11.64
N PHE A 15 2.24 -5.73 -12.05
CA PHE A 15 0.85 -5.30 -12.23
C PHE A 15 0.08 -6.20 -13.21
N ASP A 16 0.74 -6.65 -14.28
CA ASP A 16 0.19 -7.53 -15.30
C ASP A 16 0.25 -9.03 -14.92
N LYS A 17 0.92 -9.39 -13.82
CA LYS A 17 1.15 -10.79 -13.38
C LYS A 17 0.31 -11.18 -12.17
N GLY A 18 -0.85 -10.54 -11.98
CA GLY A 18 -1.77 -10.88 -10.91
C GLY A 18 -1.51 -10.14 -9.61
N TRP A 19 -0.96 -8.91 -9.68
CA TRP A 19 -0.85 -8.03 -8.52
C TRP A 19 -2.19 -7.87 -7.79
N ILE A 20 -2.18 -8.12 -6.48
CA ILE A 20 -3.34 -7.92 -5.61
C ILE A 20 -3.15 -6.64 -4.81
N GLN A 21 -4.22 -5.85 -4.70
CA GLN A 21 -4.26 -4.62 -3.92
C GLN A 21 -3.88 -4.88 -2.44
N PRO A 22 -2.87 -4.17 -1.90
CA PRO A 22 -2.54 -4.21 -0.49
C PRO A 22 -3.67 -3.65 0.39
N THR A 23 -3.85 -4.25 1.56
CA THR A 23 -4.66 -3.73 2.66
C THR A 23 -3.92 -2.63 3.42
N GLY A 24 -4.65 -1.88 4.24
CA GLY A 24 -4.07 -0.88 5.12
C GLY A 24 -3.16 -1.47 6.21
N ALA A 25 -3.42 -2.72 6.64
CA ALA A 25 -2.51 -3.45 7.53
C ALA A 25 -1.15 -3.70 6.86
N GLU A 26 -1.17 -4.13 5.60
CA GLU A 26 0.06 -4.37 4.81
C GLU A 26 0.80 -3.06 4.51
N VAL A 27 0.08 -1.97 4.25
CA VAL A 27 0.68 -0.63 4.13
C VAL A 27 1.40 -0.25 5.43
N ARG A 28 0.78 -0.47 6.60
CA ARG A 28 1.44 -0.18 7.89
C ARG A 28 2.68 -1.05 8.11
N ALA A 29 2.60 -2.34 7.80
CA ALA A 29 3.75 -3.25 7.90
C ALA A 29 4.91 -2.82 6.99
N MET A 30 4.62 -2.47 5.74
CA MET A 30 5.61 -1.96 4.78
C MET A 30 6.28 -0.66 5.26
N LEU A 31 5.50 0.27 5.81
CA LEU A 31 6.03 1.52 6.37
C LEU A 31 6.94 1.27 7.58
N ALA A 32 6.56 0.35 8.47
CA ALA A 32 7.37 -0.03 9.62
C ALA A 32 8.68 -0.70 9.18
N GLU A 33 8.63 -1.58 8.18
CA GLU A 33 9.83 -2.23 7.62
C GLU A 33 10.82 -1.22 7.01
N CYS A 34 10.30 -0.14 6.41
CA CYS A 34 11.12 0.91 5.82
C CYS A 34 11.59 1.99 6.82
N ASP A 35 11.17 1.90 8.09
CA ASP A 35 11.33 2.96 9.11
C ASP A 35 10.80 4.33 8.63
N LEU A 36 9.64 4.32 7.97
CA LEU A 36 9.04 5.52 7.38
C LEU A 36 7.84 6.02 8.19
N THR A 37 7.86 7.31 8.49
CA THR A 37 6.65 8.03 8.88
C THR A 37 5.73 8.25 7.67
N ALA A 38 4.45 8.52 7.91
CA ALA A 38 3.51 8.82 6.83
C ALA A 38 3.93 10.03 5.97
N THR A 39 4.57 11.04 6.57
CA THR A 39 5.06 12.22 5.85
C THR A 39 6.30 11.89 5.01
N ALA A 40 7.24 11.11 5.55
CA ALA A 40 8.42 10.66 4.81
C ALA A 40 8.03 9.76 3.63
N ALA A 41 7.08 8.84 3.84
CA ALA A 41 6.54 8.01 2.78
C ALA A 41 5.82 8.83 1.70
N ALA A 42 5.08 9.87 2.09
CA ALA A 42 4.42 10.77 1.14
C ALA A 42 5.42 11.46 0.22
N ALA A 43 6.50 11.99 0.80
CA ALA A 43 7.59 12.60 0.03
C ALA A 43 8.27 11.58 -0.91
N LEU A 44 8.51 10.36 -0.44
CA LEU A 44 9.14 9.29 -1.22
C LEU A 44 8.29 8.88 -2.44
N VAL A 45 6.98 8.73 -2.27
CA VAL A 45 6.08 8.26 -3.34
C VAL A 45 5.45 9.39 -4.15
N GLY A 46 5.82 10.65 -3.87
CA GLY A 46 5.38 11.81 -4.63
C GLY A 46 3.92 12.23 -4.40
N VAL A 47 3.38 12.06 -3.19
CA VAL A 47 2.05 12.58 -2.82
C VAL A 47 2.14 13.78 -1.88
N SER A 48 1.14 14.65 -1.96
CA SER A 48 1.17 15.99 -1.35
C SER A 48 1.26 16.00 0.18
N ASP A 49 0.72 14.99 0.86
CA ASP A 49 0.76 14.94 2.32
C ASP A 49 0.73 13.52 2.89
N GLY A 50 1.14 13.40 4.16
CA GLY A 50 1.01 12.16 4.92
C GLY A 50 -0.43 11.77 5.25
N ARG A 51 -1.42 12.64 5.04
CA ARG A 51 -2.84 12.30 5.25
C ARG A 51 -3.27 11.27 4.20
N THR A 52 -2.84 11.43 2.96
CA THR A 52 -3.09 10.48 1.88
C THR A 52 -2.55 9.09 2.24
N VAL A 53 -1.30 9.01 2.73
CA VAL A 53 -0.69 7.76 3.19
C VAL A 53 -1.47 7.14 4.36
N ARG A 54 -1.97 7.95 5.30
CA ARG A 54 -2.81 7.44 6.40
C ARG A 54 -4.14 6.87 5.93
N LYS A 55 -4.75 7.42 4.87
CA LYS A 55 -5.97 6.83 4.25
C LYS A 55 -5.68 5.49 3.59
N TRP A 56 -4.48 5.30 3.06
CA TRP A 56 -4.01 4.00 2.56
C TRP A 56 -3.83 3.00 3.71
N ALA A 57 -3.18 3.43 4.78
CA ALA A 57 -2.96 2.64 5.99
C ALA A 57 -4.27 2.22 6.71
N SER A 58 -5.38 2.92 6.45
CA SER A 58 -6.70 2.60 6.99
C SER A 58 -7.58 1.79 6.03
N PHE A 59 -7.10 1.42 4.83
CA PHE A 59 -7.94 0.73 3.85
C PHE A 59 -8.25 -0.71 4.27
N ASP A 60 -9.53 -1.00 4.53
CA ASP A 60 -10.03 -2.35 4.73
C ASP A 60 -10.97 -2.74 3.57
N PRO A 61 -10.65 -3.81 2.81
CA PRO A 61 -11.49 -4.24 1.69
C PRO A 61 -12.92 -4.63 2.10
N ALA A 62 -13.10 -5.31 3.23
CA ALA A 62 -14.41 -5.77 3.69
C ALA A 62 -15.27 -4.60 4.19
N GLU A 63 -14.67 -3.64 4.90
CA GLU A 63 -15.36 -2.42 5.32
C GLU A 63 -15.70 -1.52 4.12
N ALA A 64 -14.80 -1.42 3.14
CA ALA A 64 -15.05 -0.65 1.93
C ALA A 64 -16.24 -1.22 1.12
N GLU A 65 -16.32 -2.53 0.94
CA GLU A 65 -17.45 -3.16 0.26
C GLU A 65 -18.75 -3.02 1.09
N ARG A 66 -18.69 -3.24 2.40
CA ARG A 66 -19.86 -3.04 3.28
C ARG A 66 -20.38 -1.60 3.22
N ALA A 67 -19.49 -0.61 3.23
CA ALA A 67 -19.88 0.78 3.16
C ALA A 67 -20.54 1.11 1.82
N LYS A 68 -20.05 0.52 0.71
CA LYS A 68 -20.64 0.64 -0.62
C LYS A 68 -22.06 0.06 -0.65
N GLU A 69 -22.27 -1.13 -0.10
CA GLU A 69 -23.60 -1.75 0.02
C GLU A 69 -24.57 -0.89 0.82
N LEU A 70 -24.09 -0.25 1.89
CA LEU A 70 -24.88 0.65 2.74
C LEU A 70 -25.01 2.09 2.20
N GLY A 71 -24.43 2.40 1.03
CA GLY A 71 -24.38 3.76 0.49
C GLY A 71 -23.64 4.78 1.37
N LYS A 72 -22.78 4.31 2.29
CA LYS A 72 -22.00 5.16 3.20
C LYS A 72 -20.72 5.62 2.54
N LYS A 73 -20.39 6.91 2.73
CA LYS A 73 -19.09 7.46 2.34
C LYS A 73 -18.02 6.98 3.32
N THR A 74 -16.88 6.54 2.79
CA THR A 74 -15.68 6.24 3.59
C THR A 74 -14.57 7.21 3.20
N ASN A 75 -13.61 7.39 4.11
CA ASN A 75 -12.39 8.16 3.84
C ASN A 75 -11.19 7.24 3.56
N MET A 76 -11.43 5.93 3.43
CA MET A 76 -10.42 4.94 3.11
C MET A 76 -10.05 5.04 1.63
N GLN A 77 -8.77 4.86 1.31
CA GLN A 77 -8.30 4.91 -0.07
C GLN A 77 -7.32 3.77 -0.34
N ARG A 78 -7.41 3.19 -1.52
CA ARG A 78 -6.44 2.19 -1.98
C ARG A 78 -5.09 2.87 -2.26
N ILE A 79 -3.99 2.22 -1.91
CA ILE A 79 -2.66 2.68 -2.34
C ILE A 79 -2.49 2.38 -3.84
N PRO A 80 -2.07 3.35 -4.67
CA PRO A 80 -1.76 3.11 -6.08
C PRO A 80 -0.57 2.15 -6.25
N PHE A 81 -0.58 1.36 -7.33
CA PHE A 81 0.52 0.42 -7.64
C PHE A 81 1.89 1.11 -7.66
N ALA A 82 2.01 2.26 -8.33
CA ALA A 82 3.29 2.98 -8.43
C ALA A 82 3.87 3.37 -7.05
N ALA A 83 3.02 3.81 -6.13
CA ALA A 83 3.45 4.14 -4.76
C ALA A 83 3.89 2.87 -4.01
N TRP A 84 3.14 1.78 -4.14
CA TRP A 84 3.50 0.50 -3.52
C TRP A 84 4.81 -0.07 -4.07
N ALA A 85 5.03 0.04 -5.39
CA ALA A 85 6.25 -0.34 -6.07
C ALA A 85 7.48 0.38 -5.49
N ILE A 86 7.43 1.70 -5.35
CA ILE A 86 8.53 2.48 -4.76
C ILE A 86 8.83 2.03 -3.32
N LEU A 87 7.79 1.74 -2.52
CA LEU A 87 7.97 1.23 -1.16
C LEU A 87 8.59 -0.18 -1.16
N ALA A 88 8.15 -1.07 -2.05
CA ALA A 88 8.69 -2.41 -2.19
C ALA A 88 10.19 -2.40 -2.57
N ASP A 89 10.61 -1.51 -3.46
CA ASP A 89 12.02 -1.32 -3.81
C ASP A 89 12.81 -0.76 -2.61
N ARG A 90 12.27 0.27 -1.94
CA ARG A 90 12.86 0.85 -0.73
C ARG A 90 13.02 -0.14 0.43
N ALA A 91 12.12 -1.12 0.52
CA ALA A 91 12.14 -2.20 1.50
C ALA A 91 13.13 -3.33 1.15
N GLY A 92 13.65 -3.37 -0.08
CA GLY A 92 14.50 -4.46 -0.59
C GLY A 92 13.72 -5.69 -1.08
N CYS A 93 12.42 -5.56 -1.32
CA CYS A 93 11.63 -6.59 -2.00
C CYS A 93 11.98 -6.68 -3.48
N GLY A 94 12.46 -5.59 -4.08
CA GLY A 94 12.85 -5.50 -5.48
C GLY A 94 11.85 -4.72 -6.33
N GLN A 95 12.18 -4.57 -7.61
CA GLN A 95 11.44 -3.73 -8.55
C GLN A 95 10.26 -4.52 -9.14
N ILE A 96 9.11 -4.48 -8.46
CA ILE A 96 7.92 -5.25 -8.88
C ILE A 96 7.35 -4.82 -10.23
N TRP A 97 7.74 -3.66 -10.76
CA TRP A 97 7.32 -3.19 -12.09
C TRP A 97 8.27 -3.62 -13.22
N LYS A 98 9.43 -4.20 -12.89
CA LYS A 98 10.42 -4.60 -13.88
C LYS A 98 9.98 -5.94 -14.49
N MET A 99 9.82 -5.94 -15.81
CA MET A 99 9.44 -7.09 -16.64
C MET A 99 10.64 -7.64 -17.38
#